data_AF-A0A920PZ15-F1
#
_entry.id   AF-A0A920PZ15-F1
#
_cell.length_a   1.000
_cell.length_b   1.000
_cell.length_c   1.000
_cell.angle_alpha   90.00
_cell.angle_beta   90.00
_cell.angle_gamma   90.00
#
_symmetry.space_group_name_H-M   'P 1'
#
loop_
_entity.id
_entity.type
_entity.pdbx_description
1 polymer ?
#
loop_
_entity_poly.entity_id
_entity_poly.type
_entity_poly.pdbx_seq_one_letter_code
_entity_poly.pdbx_strand_id
1 'polypeptide(L)'
;MLQSRGEPAFYRAAPRFTEATLIKVMEEKGIGRPSTYAPTISTLVDRMYVERERNRLTPTKLGITVTDLPTEYFTNIMDLDFTAKMEGKNWTTSLGVKGNGYPCWANFMGLSSKHLVMPMKKKPKIRMDEETDEVCDCAGSDKCEHGELCGKPMVIKTGRFGRFMACTGFPECRKTKPILKTGGVSCPKPDCGGRL
;
A
#
# COMPACT_ATOMS: atom_id res chain seq x y z
N MET A 1 -29.98 -5.76 50.82
CA MET A 1 -28.68 -5.49 50.17
C MET A 1 -28.57 -6.37 48.93
N LEU A 2 -28.71 -5.81 47.73
CA LEU A 2 -28.37 -6.49 46.47
C LEU A 2 -27.72 -5.45 45.57
N GLN A 3 -26.39 -5.41 45.58
CA GLN A 3 -25.60 -4.60 44.66
C GLN A 3 -25.44 -5.39 43.35
N SER A 4 -26.19 -5.01 42.31
CA SER A 4 -25.90 -5.44 40.93
C SER A 4 -24.70 -4.64 40.42
N ARG A 5 -23.51 -5.22 40.51
CA ARG A 5 -22.31 -4.68 39.83
C ARG A 5 -22.39 -5.08 38.35
N GLY A 6 -22.91 -4.19 37.52
CA GLY A 6 -22.78 -4.32 36.06
C GLY A 6 -21.33 -4.08 35.67
N GLU A 7 -20.64 -5.12 35.20
CA GLU A 7 -19.30 -4.99 34.61
C GLU A 7 -19.41 -4.21 33.29
N PRO A 8 -18.47 -3.28 33.00
CA PRO A 8 -18.48 -2.57 31.72
C PRO A 8 -18.18 -3.54 30.57
N ALA A 9 -19.09 -3.63 29.61
CA ALA A 9 -18.87 -4.39 28.38
C ALA A 9 -17.75 -3.74 27.57
N PHE A 10 -16.54 -4.29 27.66
CA PHE A 10 -15.42 -3.90 26.82
C PHE A 10 -15.74 -4.28 25.37
N TYR A 11 -16.06 -3.29 24.53
CA TYR A 11 -16.13 -3.46 23.08
C TYR A 11 -14.75 -3.90 22.58
N ARG A 12 -14.60 -5.21 22.34
CA ARG A 12 -13.43 -5.74 21.65
C ARG A 12 -13.59 -5.47 20.15
N ALA A 13 -12.53 -4.97 19.52
CA ALA A 13 -12.50 -4.80 18.07
C ALA A 13 -12.82 -6.13 17.36
N ALA A 14 -13.50 -6.05 16.23
CA ALA A 14 -13.85 -7.23 15.46
C ALA A 14 -12.58 -8.01 15.09
N PRO A 15 -12.61 -9.35 15.18
CA PRO A 15 -11.47 -10.18 14.81
C PRO A 15 -11.09 -9.97 13.34
N ARG A 16 -9.80 -9.80 13.04
CA ARG A 16 -9.30 -9.75 11.66
C ARG A 16 -9.58 -11.06 10.92
N PHE A 17 -9.72 -10.98 9.59
CA PHE A 17 -9.98 -12.15 8.74
C PHE A 17 -8.81 -13.14 8.76
N THR A 18 -9.14 -14.42 8.78
CA THR A 18 -8.31 -15.51 8.25
C THR A 18 -8.62 -15.71 6.76
N GLU A 19 -7.80 -16.47 6.03
CA GLU A 19 -8.07 -16.78 4.62
C GLU A 19 -9.44 -17.43 4.44
N ALA A 20 -9.78 -18.42 5.26
CA ALA A 20 -11.08 -19.09 5.20
C ALA A 20 -12.26 -18.12 5.41
N THR A 21 -12.15 -17.21 6.39
CA THR A 21 -13.22 -16.22 6.62
C THR A 21 -13.29 -15.17 5.51
N LEU A 22 -12.16 -14.80 4.91
CA LEU A 22 -12.14 -13.87 3.79
C LEU A 22 -12.78 -14.50 2.55
N ILE A 23 -12.43 -15.75 2.24
CA ILE A 23 -13.03 -16.51 1.13
C ILE A 23 -14.54 -16.61 1.31
N LYS A 24 -15.00 -16.91 2.53
CA LYS A 24 -16.43 -16.97 2.83
C LYS A 24 -17.14 -15.64 2.54
N VAL A 25 -16.55 -14.51 2.96
CA VAL A 25 -17.11 -13.18 2.67
C VAL A 25 -17.08 -12.85 1.18
N MET A 26 -16.00 -13.22 0.48
CA MET A 26 -15.90 -13.04 -0.98
C MET A 26 -16.99 -13.82 -1.72
N GLU A 27 -17.24 -15.07 -1.31
CA GLU A 27 -18.31 -15.91 -1.85
C GLU A 27 -19.70 -15.33 -1.57
N GLU A 28 -19.96 -14.91 -0.33
CA GLU A 28 -21.22 -14.24 0.06
C GLU A 28 -21.47 -12.94 -0.72
N LYS A 29 -20.40 -12.20 -1.05
CA LYS A 29 -20.46 -10.98 -1.86
C LYS A 29 -20.46 -11.25 -3.37
N GLY A 30 -20.35 -12.50 -3.81
CA GLY A 30 -20.30 -12.85 -5.23
C GLY A 30 -19.02 -12.42 -5.96
N ILE A 31 -17.95 -12.14 -5.21
CA ILE A 31 -16.66 -11.67 -5.73
C ILE A 31 -15.70 -12.85 -5.83
N GLY A 32 -15.16 -13.10 -7.01
CA GLY A 32 -14.23 -14.21 -7.26
C GLY A 32 -14.92 -15.58 -7.39
N ARG A 33 -14.12 -16.61 -7.65
CA ARG A 33 -14.52 -17.99 -7.95
C ARG A 33 -13.60 -18.97 -7.22
N PRO A 34 -13.97 -20.26 -7.10
CA PRO A 34 -13.10 -21.28 -6.51
C PRO A 34 -11.68 -21.31 -7.08
N SER A 35 -11.54 -20.99 -8.37
CA SER A 35 -10.25 -20.90 -9.06
C SER A 35 -9.46 -19.61 -8.77
N THR A 36 -10.07 -18.57 -8.22
CA THR A 36 -9.44 -17.25 -8.03
C THR A 36 -9.17 -16.89 -6.58
N TYR A 37 -9.86 -17.51 -5.61
CA TYR A 37 -9.70 -17.18 -4.18
C TYR A 37 -8.25 -17.28 -3.69
N ALA A 38 -7.63 -18.45 -3.81
CA ALA A 38 -6.26 -18.66 -3.34
C ALA A 38 -5.23 -17.80 -4.15
N PRO A 39 -5.30 -17.71 -5.49
CA PRO A 39 -4.42 -16.82 -6.25
C PRO A 39 -4.56 -15.34 -5.87
N THR A 40 -5.78 -14.85 -5.60
CA THR A 40 -5.99 -13.47 -5.16
C THR A 40 -5.33 -13.21 -3.81
N ILE A 41 -5.53 -14.10 -2.83
CA ILE A 41 -4.91 -13.96 -1.51
C ILE A 41 -3.38 -14.04 -1.61
N SER A 42 -2.83 -14.96 -2.41
CA SER A 42 -1.39 -15.04 -2.66
C SER A 42 -0.87 -13.72 -3.22
N THR A 43 -1.54 -13.17 -4.24
CA THR A 43 -1.13 -11.90 -4.86
C THR A 43 -1.13 -10.74 -3.87
N LEU A 44 -2.09 -10.69 -2.94
CA LEU A 44 -2.15 -9.66 -1.90
C LEU A 44 -0.97 -9.75 -0.92
N VAL A 45 -0.56 -10.97 -0.58
CA VAL A 45 0.59 -11.23 0.30
C VAL A 45 1.91 -10.99 -0.44
N ASP A 46 2.05 -11.53 -1.65
CA ASP A 46 3.25 -11.44 -2.48
C ASP A 46 3.60 -9.99 -2.84
N ARG A 47 2.59 -9.12 -2.99
CA ARG A 47 2.76 -7.68 -3.25
C ARG A 47 2.83 -6.83 -1.99
N MET A 48 2.89 -7.44 -0.81
CA MET A 48 2.98 -6.77 0.49
C MET A 48 1.82 -5.80 0.78
N TYR A 49 0.63 -6.06 0.23
CA TYR A 49 -0.59 -5.31 0.61
C TYR A 49 -1.17 -5.80 1.92
N VAL A 50 -0.96 -7.08 2.23
CA VAL A 50 -1.44 -7.74 3.44
C VAL A 50 -0.33 -8.63 3.99
N GLU A 51 -0.19 -8.67 5.32
CA GLU A 51 0.73 -9.56 6.02
C GLU A 51 -0.03 -10.61 6.84
N ARG A 52 0.61 -11.76 7.08
CA ARG A 52 0.08 -12.83 7.92
C ARG A 52 0.62 -12.72 9.33
N GLU A 53 -0.22 -12.27 10.27
CA GLU A 53 0.11 -12.17 11.69
C GLU A 53 -0.74 -13.16 12.49
N ARG A 54 -0.11 -14.14 13.15
CA ARG A 54 -0.82 -15.17 13.95
C ARG A 54 -1.98 -15.83 13.18
N ASN A 55 -1.74 -16.16 11.91
CA ASN A 55 -2.73 -16.73 10.98
C ASN A 55 -3.92 -15.82 10.63
N ARG A 56 -3.76 -14.50 10.80
CA ARG A 56 -4.74 -13.49 10.41
C ARG A 56 -4.12 -12.53 9.39
N LEU A 57 -4.96 -12.04 8.50
CA LEU A 57 -4.61 -11.09 7.47
C LEU A 57 -4.67 -9.68 8.06
N THR A 58 -3.52 -9.00 8.06
CA THR A 58 -3.37 -7.63 8.56
C THR A 58 -2.98 -6.72 7.38
N PRO A 59 -3.74 -5.64 7.11
CA PRO A 59 -3.38 -4.72 6.03
C PRO A 59 -2.09 -3.97 6.37
N THR A 60 -1.21 -3.82 5.39
CA THR A 60 0.00 -3.00 5.52
C THR A 60 -0.31 -1.54 5.25
N LYS A 61 0.61 -0.64 5.64
CA LYS A 61 0.51 0.79 5.28
C LYS A 61 0.41 0.98 3.76
N LEU A 62 1.12 0.15 2.99
CA LEU A 62 1.05 0.15 1.52
C LEU A 62 -0.34 -0.26 1.03
N GLY A 63 -0.91 -1.36 1.56
CA GLY A 63 -2.24 -1.85 1.19
C GLY A 63 -3.35 -0.84 1.44
N ILE A 64 -3.32 -0.17 2.60
CA ILE A 64 -4.27 0.91 2.94
C ILE A 64 -4.13 2.04 1.92
N THR A 65 -2.90 2.55 1.75
CA THR A 65 -2.68 3.70 0.88
C THR A 65 -3.07 3.45 -0.57
N VAL A 66 -2.78 2.25 -1.09
CA VAL A 66 -3.12 1.85 -2.47
C VAL A 66 -4.62 1.61 -2.64
N THR A 67 -5.34 1.33 -1.56
CA THR A 67 -6.80 1.16 -1.60
C THR A 67 -7.55 2.48 -1.41
N ASP A 68 -7.02 3.39 -0.59
CA ASP A 68 -7.67 4.68 -0.31
C ASP A 68 -7.74 5.56 -1.57
N LEU A 69 -6.63 5.64 -2.33
CA LEU A 69 -6.57 6.53 -3.50
C LEU A 69 -7.62 6.18 -4.55
N PRO A 70 -7.73 4.92 -5.03
CA PRO A 70 -8.71 4.61 -6.05
C PRO A 70 -10.13 4.69 -5.50
N THR A 71 -10.33 4.44 -4.19
CA THR A 71 -11.66 4.55 -3.57
C THR A 71 -12.16 5.99 -3.57
N GLU A 72 -11.28 6.97 -3.35
CA GLU A 72 -11.63 8.40 -3.41
C GLU A 72 -12.01 8.88 -4.82
N TYR A 73 -11.30 8.41 -5.84
CA TYR A 73 -11.47 8.91 -7.22
C TYR A 73 -12.38 8.04 -8.10
N PHE A 74 -12.50 6.75 -7.79
CA PHE A 74 -13.18 5.75 -8.62
C PHE A 74 -14.23 4.98 -7.83
N THR A 75 -15.08 5.70 -7.08
CA THR A 75 -16.17 5.13 -6.27
C THR A 75 -17.05 4.14 -7.04
N ASN A 76 -17.33 4.41 -8.31
CA ASN A 76 -18.16 3.54 -9.15
C ASN A 76 -17.50 2.19 -9.51
N ILE A 77 -16.17 2.13 -9.56
CA ILE A 77 -15.42 0.93 -10.01
C ILE A 77 -14.88 0.16 -8.80
N MET A 78 -14.59 0.85 -7.69
CA MET A 78 -14.13 0.25 -6.42
C MET A 78 -15.27 -0.35 -5.59
N ASP A 79 -16.52 -0.23 -6.06
CA ASP A 79 -17.68 -0.80 -5.41
C ASP A 79 -17.72 -2.35 -5.49
N LEU A 80 -18.16 -2.98 -4.41
CA LEU A 80 -18.25 -4.44 -4.33
C LEU A 80 -19.32 -4.98 -5.28
N ASP A 81 -20.48 -4.30 -5.40
CA ASP A 81 -21.54 -4.74 -6.29
C ASP A 81 -21.14 -4.58 -7.76
N PHE A 82 -20.34 -3.57 -8.09
CA PHE A 82 -19.73 -3.45 -9.42
C PHE A 82 -18.88 -4.67 -9.76
N THR A 83 -17.98 -5.07 -8.84
CA THR A 83 -17.12 -6.24 -9.04
C THR A 83 -17.94 -7.53 -9.15
N ALA A 84 -18.93 -7.72 -8.29
CA ALA A 84 -19.83 -8.87 -8.33
C ALA A 84 -20.64 -8.94 -9.64
N LYS A 85 -21.12 -7.79 -10.14
CA LYS A 85 -21.80 -7.70 -11.45
C LYS A 85 -20.89 -8.11 -12.60
N MET A 86 -19.62 -7.69 -12.57
CA MET A 86 -18.64 -8.07 -13.61
C MET A 86 -18.32 -9.56 -13.60
N GLU A 87 -18.29 -10.18 -12.43
CA GLU A 87 -18.10 -11.63 -12.28
C GLU A 87 -19.29 -12.44 -12.84
N GLY A 88 -20.48 -11.84 -12.91
CA GLY A 88 -21.69 -12.48 -13.41
C GLY A 88 -21.64 -12.86 -14.91
N LYS A 89 -22.18 -14.03 -15.26
CA LYS A 89 -22.18 -14.55 -16.65
C LYS A 89 -22.92 -13.66 -17.67
N ASN A 90 -23.83 -12.81 -17.21
CA ASN A 90 -24.66 -11.92 -18.04
C ASN A 90 -24.23 -10.45 -18.00
N TRP A 91 -23.00 -10.14 -17.55
CA TRP A 91 -22.52 -8.75 -17.44
C TRP A 91 -22.66 -7.96 -18.76
N THR A 92 -22.49 -8.63 -19.90
CA THR A 92 -22.69 -8.06 -21.25
C THR A 92 -24.13 -7.60 -21.49
N THR A 93 -25.11 -8.35 -20.96
CA THR A 93 -26.54 -8.03 -21.07
C THR A 93 -26.94 -6.90 -20.12
N SER A 94 -26.37 -6.86 -18.91
CA SER A 94 -26.62 -5.81 -17.90
C SER A 94 -26.14 -4.41 -18.32
N LEU A 95 -25.16 -4.34 -19.23
CA LEU A 95 -24.70 -3.09 -19.85
C LEU A 95 -25.50 -2.71 -21.11
N GLY A 96 -26.56 -3.45 -21.45
CA GLY A 96 -27.40 -3.19 -22.62
C GLY A 96 -26.76 -3.58 -23.96
N VAL A 97 -25.69 -4.39 -23.95
CA VAL A 97 -24.96 -4.76 -25.17
C VAL A 97 -25.52 -6.07 -25.73
N LYS A 98 -26.42 -5.97 -26.71
CA LYS A 98 -26.83 -7.11 -27.55
C LYS A 98 -25.96 -7.17 -28.80
N GLY A 99 -25.15 -8.22 -28.96
CA GLY A 99 -24.37 -8.43 -30.17
C GLY A 99 -23.45 -9.64 -30.10
N ASN A 100 -23.48 -10.47 -31.15
CA ASN A 100 -22.64 -11.65 -31.30
C ASN A 100 -21.24 -11.21 -31.75
N GLY A 101 -20.20 -11.57 -31.00
CA GLY A 101 -18.79 -11.43 -31.42
C GLY A 101 -18.23 -10.00 -31.37
N TYR A 102 -17.51 -9.69 -30.28
CA TYR A 102 -16.52 -8.62 -30.14
C TYR A 102 -16.90 -7.21 -30.64
N PRO A 103 -17.65 -6.45 -29.81
CA PRO A 103 -17.41 -5.01 -29.63
C PRO A 103 -17.42 -4.55 -28.15
N CYS A 104 -17.41 -5.48 -27.19
CA CYS A 104 -17.72 -5.17 -25.78
C CYS A 104 -16.63 -4.37 -25.04
N TRP A 105 -15.34 -4.57 -25.36
CA TRP A 105 -14.26 -3.93 -24.61
C TRP A 105 -14.07 -2.46 -24.99
N ALA A 106 -14.28 -2.09 -26.27
CA ALA A 106 -14.13 -0.70 -26.72
C ALA A 106 -15.26 0.22 -26.19
N ASN A 107 -16.51 -0.25 -26.12
CA ASN A 107 -17.60 0.50 -25.47
C ASN A 107 -17.42 0.60 -23.95
N PHE A 108 -16.92 -0.46 -23.32
CA PHE A 108 -16.54 -0.46 -21.90
C PHE A 108 -15.38 0.52 -21.63
N MET A 109 -14.32 0.50 -22.44
CA MET A 109 -13.20 1.44 -22.38
C MET A 109 -13.58 2.86 -22.85
N GLY A 110 -14.67 3.02 -23.60
CA GLY A 110 -15.23 4.32 -24.01
C GLY A 110 -15.88 5.07 -22.84
N LEU A 111 -16.58 4.35 -21.95
CA LEU A 111 -17.04 4.87 -20.65
C LEU A 111 -15.85 5.14 -19.70
N SER A 112 -14.83 4.28 -19.78
CA SER A 112 -13.58 4.35 -19.02
C SER A 112 -12.74 5.59 -19.38
N SER A 113 -12.60 5.93 -20.67
CA SER A 113 -11.75 7.05 -21.12
C SER A 113 -12.19 8.39 -20.52
N LYS A 114 -13.49 8.70 -20.47
CA LYS A 114 -13.96 9.97 -19.89
C LYS A 114 -13.86 10.00 -18.36
N HIS A 115 -14.03 8.85 -17.69
CA HIS A 115 -14.00 8.75 -16.23
C HIS A 115 -12.59 8.50 -15.65
N LEU A 116 -11.63 7.99 -16.41
CA LEU A 116 -10.22 7.85 -16.02
C LEU A 116 -9.38 9.08 -16.33
N VAL A 117 -9.65 9.77 -17.44
CA VAL A 117 -8.81 10.91 -17.87
C VAL A 117 -9.02 12.14 -16.99
N MET A 118 -10.19 12.30 -16.36
CA MET A 118 -10.52 13.44 -15.49
C MET A 118 -9.80 13.41 -14.11
N PRO A 119 -9.79 12.30 -13.33
CA PRO A 119 -9.14 12.26 -12.02
C PRO A 119 -7.60 12.16 -12.06
N MET A 120 -7.01 11.63 -13.14
CA MET A 120 -5.54 11.43 -13.23
C MET A 120 -4.71 12.74 -13.26
N LYS A 121 -5.34 13.91 -13.41
CA LYS A 121 -4.65 15.21 -13.34
C LYS A 121 -4.19 15.58 -11.93
N LYS A 122 -4.83 15.05 -10.88
CA LYS A 122 -4.38 15.20 -9.49
C LYS A 122 -3.69 13.92 -9.06
N LYS A 123 -2.36 13.86 -9.20
CA LYS A 123 -1.55 12.78 -8.62
C LYS A 123 -1.10 13.22 -7.23
N PRO A 124 -1.74 12.81 -6.12
CA PRO A 124 -1.12 12.96 -4.83
C PRO A 124 0.18 12.17 -4.85
N LYS A 125 1.29 12.84 -4.53
CA LYS A 125 2.61 12.22 -4.46
C LYS A 125 2.70 11.49 -3.13
N ILE A 126 2.20 10.26 -3.08
CA ILE A 126 2.30 9.42 -1.88
C ILE A 126 3.78 9.13 -1.64
N ARG A 127 4.32 9.67 -0.55
CA ARG A 127 5.67 9.38 -0.08
C ARG A 127 5.56 8.33 1.02
N MET A 128 6.08 7.12 0.76
CA MET A 128 6.25 6.10 1.79
C MET A 128 7.59 6.30 2.47
N ASP A 129 7.72 7.47 3.09
CA ASP A 129 8.92 7.90 3.78
C ASP A 129 8.74 7.44 5.25
N GLU A 130 9.63 6.58 5.75
CA GLU A 130 9.68 6.31 7.20
C GLU A 130 10.44 7.46 7.86
N GLU A 131 9.85 8.07 8.87
CA GLU A 131 10.47 9.16 9.63
C GLU A 131 11.61 8.61 10.49
N THR A 132 12.71 9.37 10.59
CA THR A 132 13.84 9.04 11.47
C THR A 132 14.15 10.20 12.39
N ASP A 133 14.70 9.89 13.56
CA ASP A 133 15.19 10.90 14.50
C ASP A 133 16.51 11.55 14.03
N GLU A 134 17.10 11.05 12.92
CA GLU A 134 18.32 11.63 12.36
C GLU A 134 18.03 12.95 11.64
N VAL A 135 18.79 13.97 12.02
CA VAL A 135 18.73 15.30 11.42
C VAL A 135 19.84 15.44 10.36
N CYS A 136 19.55 16.14 9.26
CA CYS A 136 20.57 16.45 8.26
C CYS A 136 21.62 17.39 8.82
N ASP A 137 22.78 16.83 9.13
CA ASP A 137 24.04 17.47 9.49
C ASP A 137 24.80 18.03 8.27
N CYS A 138 24.10 18.27 7.17
CA CYS A 138 24.70 18.87 5.97
C CYS A 138 25.01 20.35 6.23
N ALA A 139 26.29 20.67 6.44
CA ALA A 139 26.83 22.02 6.43
C ALA A 139 27.73 22.18 5.19
N GLY A 140 27.20 22.72 4.09
CA GLY A 140 28.01 23.11 2.93
C GLY A 140 28.88 22.04 2.25
N SER A 141 28.60 20.74 2.39
CA SER A 141 29.28 19.71 1.58
C SER A 141 28.72 19.68 0.15
N ASP A 142 29.51 19.22 -0.84
CA ASP A 142 29.29 19.10 -2.30
C ASP A 142 27.88 18.72 -2.83
N LYS A 143 26.92 18.38 -1.97
CA LYS A 143 25.57 17.89 -2.31
C LYS A 143 24.41 18.70 -1.72
N CYS A 144 24.64 19.83 -1.03
CA CYS A 144 23.56 20.73 -0.64
C CYS A 144 23.86 22.17 -1.07
N GLU A 145 22.94 22.76 -1.85
CA GLU A 145 23.09 24.08 -2.48
C GLU A 145 22.87 25.26 -1.50
N HIS A 146 22.54 24.98 -0.24
CA HIS A 146 21.98 25.96 0.71
C HIS A 146 23.03 26.62 1.61
N GLY A 147 24.30 26.22 1.52
CA GLY A 147 25.44 26.85 2.23
C GLY A 147 25.45 26.73 3.76
N GLU A 148 24.30 26.49 4.39
CA GLU A 148 24.09 26.48 5.84
C GLU A 148 23.75 25.08 6.37
N LEU A 149 23.81 24.91 7.70
CA LEU A 149 23.35 23.70 8.39
C LEU A 149 21.85 23.49 8.11
N CYS A 150 21.50 22.48 7.32
CA CYS A 150 20.11 22.29 6.90
C CYS A 150 19.17 22.00 8.08
N GLY A 151 19.59 21.19 9.05
CA GLY A 151 18.80 20.91 10.26
C GLY A 151 17.45 20.22 10.02
N LYS A 152 17.10 19.86 8.78
CA LYS A 152 15.84 19.19 8.44
C LYS A 152 15.90 17.68 8.77
N PRO A 153 14.79 17.05 9.17
CA PRO A 153 14.78 15.61 9.47
C PRO A 153 15.09 14.78 8.22
N MET A 154 15.72 13.63 8.42
CA MET A 154 15.93 12.62 7.38
C MET A 154 14.79 11.60 7.38
N VAL A 155 14.55 11.00 6.23
CA VAL A 155 13.55 9.95 6.04
C VAL A 155 14.14 8.76 5.31
N ILE A 156 13.72 7.54 5.65
CA ILE A 156 14.12 6.33 4.94
C ILE A 156 13.28 6.17 3.69
N LYS A 157 13.96 6.05 2.56
CA LYS A 157 13.39 5.78 1.23
C LYS A 157 13.89 4.45 0.71
N THR A 158 13.08 3.80 -0.09
CA THR A 158 13.44 2.57 -0.79
C THR A 158 13.78 2.92 -2.25
N GLY A 159 15.03 2.69 -2.64
CA GLY A 159 15.51 2.91 -4.01
C GLY A 159 15.95 1.61 -4.67
N ARG A 160 16.50 1.73 -5.89
CA ARG A 160 17.01 0.58 -6.67
C ARG A 160 18.05 -0.25 -5.91
N PHE A 161 18.85 0.39 -5.06
CA PHE A 161 19.95 -0.23 -4.32
C PHE A 161 19.58 -0.60 -2.87
N GLY A 162 18.29 -0.62 -2.54
CA GLY A 162 17.79 -0.88 -1.18
C GLY A 162 17.40 0.39 -0.43
N ARG A 163 17.29 0.26 0.90
CA ARG A 163 16.83 1.34 1.78
C ARG A 163 17.97 2.33 2.06
N PHE A 164 17.67 3.62 1.96
CA PHE A 164 18.62 4.70 2.21
C PHE A 164 17.92 5.85 2.93
N MET A 165 18.65 6.60 3.75
CA MET A 165 18.15 7.83 4.36
C MET A 165 18.36 9.02 3.42
N ALA A 166 17.37 9.90 3.30
CA ALA A 166 17.41 11.09 2.47
C ALA A 166 16.88 12.30 3.25
N CYS A 167 17.47 13.47 3.01
CA CYS A 167 16.96 14.72 3.60
C CYS A 167 15.54 15.04 3.09
N THR A 168 14.64 15.47 3.98
CA THR A 168 13.29 15.94 3.62
C THR A 168 13.31 17.21 2.76
N GLY A 169 14.39 17.99 2.84
CA GLY A 169 14.60 19.22 2.08
C GLY A 169 14.91 19.02 0.59
N PHE A 170 14.56 17.91 -0.06
CA PHE A 170 14.74 17.76 -1.51
C PHE A 170 13.72 18.63 -2.29
N PRO A 171 14.08 19.35 -3.36
CA PRO A 171 15.29 19.27 -4.19
C PRO A 171 16.50 20.08 -3.69
N GLU A 172 16.27 20.96 -2.72
CA GLU A 172 17.24 21.89 -2.15
C GLU A 172 18.46 21.16 -1.54
N CYS A 173 18.25 20.14 -0.72
CA CYS A 173 19.34 19.35 -0.14
C CYS A 173 19.28 17.91 -0.62
N ARG A 174 20.33 17.49 -1.34
CA ARG A 174 20.45 16.15 -1.95
C ARG A 174 21.29 15.18 -1.12
N LYS A 175 21.46 15.44 0.18
CA LYS A 175 22.16 14.54 1.09
C LYS A 175 21.38 13.23 1.25
N THR A 176 22.06 12.13 0.96
CA THR A 176 21.61 10.76 1.19
C THR A 176 22.66 10.00 1.99
N LYS A 177 22.23 9.14 2.90
CA LYS A 177 23.08 8.23 3.68
C LYS A 177 22.64 6.78 3.43
N PRO A 178 23.55 5.85 3.09
CA PRO A 178 23.21 4.43 3.02
C PRO A 178 22.89 3.91 4.42
N ILE A 179 21.89 3.05 4.54
CA ILE A 179 21.63 2.33 5.78
C ILE A 179 22.55 1.11 5.78
N LEU A 180 23.71 1.25 6.43
CA LEU A 180 24.64 0.14 6.61
C LEU A 180 24.04 -0.80 7.68
N LYS A 181 23.58 -1.98 7.26
CA LYS A 181 23.34 -3.06 8.20
C LYS A 181 24.70 -3.56 8.65
N THR A 182 25.15 -3.13 9.82
CA THR A 182 26.33 -3.68 10.45
C THR A 182 26.03 -5.12 10.83
N GLY A 183 26.50 -6.07 10.06
CA GLY A 183 26.39 -7.50 10.31
C GLY A 183 27.22 -7.99 11.50
N GLY A 184 27.35 -7.24 12.59
CA GLY A 184 27.92 -7.68 13.88
C GLY A 184 29.34 -8.26 13.87
N VAL A 185 30.01 -8.37 12.73
CA VAL A 185 31.32 -9.03 12.60
C VAL A 185 32.38 -7.95 12.50
N SER A 186 33.26 -7.89 13.49
CA SER A 186 34.42 -7.00 13.46
C SER A 186 35.33 -7.35 12.29
N CYS A 187 35.81 -6.35 11.56
CA CYS A 187 36.69 -6.56 10.42
C CYS A 187 37.95 -7.35 10.85
N PRO A 188 38.31 -8.45 10.16
CA PRO A 188 39.46 -9.29 10.55
C PRO A 188 40.84 -8.65 10.28
N LYS A 189 40.91 -7.42 9.74
CA LYS A 189 42.18 -6.72 9.56
C LYS A 189 42.57 -5.98 10.86
N PRO A 190 43.78 -6.21 11.41
CA PRO A 190 44.31 -5.34 12.46
C PRO A 190 44.42 -3.91 11.89
N ASP A 191 43.98 -2.92 12.67
CA ASP A 191 43.76 -1.49 12.29
C ASP A 191 42.56 -1.16 11.41
N CYS A 192 41.62 -2.09 11.20
CA CYS A 192 40.34 -1.74 10.60
C CYS A 192 39.25 -1.60 11.69
N GLY A 193 38.99 -0.37 12.13
CA GLY A 193 37.88 -0.03 13.05
C GLY A 193 36.47 -0.17 12.44
N GLY A 194 36.35 -0.85 11.29
CA GLY A 194 35.09 -1.10 10.62
C GLY A 194 34.38 -2.34 11.18
N ARG A 195 33.05 -2.30 11.18
CA ARG A 195 32.20 -3.46 11.45
C ARG A 195 31.48 -3.85 10.16
N LEU A 196 31.61 -5.11 9.75
CA LEU A 196 30.90 -5.72 8.62
C LEU A 196 29.46 -6.01 9.02
#